data_AF-S7UXA8-F1
#
_entry.id   AF-S7UXA8-F1
#
_cell.length_a   1.000
_cell.length_b   1.000
_cell.length_c   1.000
_cell.angle_alpha   90.00
_cell.angle_beta   90.00
_cell.angle_gamma   90.00
#
_symmetry.space_group_name_H-M   'P 1'
#
loop_
_entity.id
_entity.type
_entity.pdbx_description
1 polymer ?
#
loop_
_entity_poly.entity_id
_entity_poly.type
_entity_poly.pdbx_seq_one_letter_code
_entity_poly.pdbx_strand_id
1 'polypeptide(L)' 'MNDKTELLKTLYEVLGEEGCGMSCEDADIFQDEDGWKLNLEGFMEPWNLGKTLTEARQSIREYASMGFGLH' A
#
# COMPACT_ATOMS: atom_id res chain seq x y z
N MET A 1 13.10 13.66 -5.02
CA MET A 1 11.72 13.15 -4.96
C MET A 1 11.80 11.77 -4.37
N ASN A 2 11.03 11.47 -3.34
CA ASN A 2 11.16 10.23 -2.57
C ASN A 2 10.06 9.27 -3.03
N ASP A 3 10.43 8.20 -3.76
CA ASP A 3 9.48 7.23 -4.33
C ASP A 3 8.52 6.66 -3.27
N LYS A 4 9.04 6.41 -2.05
CA LYS A 4 8.24 6.00 -0.89
C LYS A 4 7.10 6.99 -0.59
N THR A 5 7.36 8.29 -0.66
CA THR A 5 6.35 9.32 -0.39
C THR A 5 5.25 9.34 -1.44
N GLU A 6 5.59 9.12 -2.72
CA GLU A 6 4.61 9.02 -3.80
C GLU A 6 3.71 7.78 -3.64
N LEU A 7 4.28 6.65 -3.19
CA LEU A 7 3.53 5.43 -2.92
C LEU A 7 2.62 5.57 -1.71
N LEU A 8 3.12 6.13 -0.60
CA LEU A 8 2.31 6.41 0.58
C LEU A 8 1.14 7.32 0.23
N LYS A 9 1.37 8.36 -0.58
CA LYS A 9 0.29 9.23 -1.04
C LYS A 9 -0.76 8.45 -1.83
N THR A 10 -0.35 7.60 -2.78
CA THR A 10 -1.28 6.75 -3.53
C THR A 10 -2.05 5.80 -2.62
N LEU A 11 -1.39 5.22 -1.62
CA LEU A 11 -2.01 4.37 -0.60
C LEU A 11 -3.07 5.15 0.22
N TYR A 12 -2.75 6.34 0.70
CA TYR A 12 -3.71 7.18 1.42
C TYR A 12 -4.86 7.67 0.54
N GLU A 13 -4.63 7.93 -0.75
CA GLU A 13 -5.69 8.30 -1.69
C GLU A 13 -6.70 7.16 -1.83
N VAL A 14 -6.23 5.92 -2.04
CA VAL A 14 -7.14 4.77 -2.21
C VAL A 14 -7.85 4.39 -0.90
N LEU A 15 -7.18 4.49 0.25
CA LEU A 15 -7.77 4.20 1.56
C LEU A 15 -8.70 5.32 2.04
N GLY A 16 -8.45 6.57 1.63
CA GLY A 16 -9.27 7.74 1.95
C GLY A 16 -10.54 7.86 1.11
N GLU A 17 -10.55 7.34 -0.13
CA GLU A 17 -11.75 7.29 -0.97
C GLU A 17 -12.80 6.29 -0.46
N GLU A 18 -12.38 5.17 0.15
CA GLU A 18 -13.30 4.15 0.69
C GLU A 18 -13.58 4.28 2.20
N GLY A 19 -13.06 5.33 2.85
CA GLY A 19 -13.35 5.60 4.25
C GLY A 19 -12.70 4.60 5.20
N CYS A 20 -11.37 4.62 5.29
CA CYS A 20 -10.67 3.78 6.26
C CYS A 20 -11.00 4.19 7.70
N GLY A 21 -11.93 3.46 8.32
CA GLY A 21 -12.16 3.48 9.75
C GLY A 21 -10.98 2.83 10.47
N MET A 22 -10.15 3.64 11.13
CA MET A 22 -9.32 3.27 12.30
C MET A 22 -8.27 2.15 12.14
N SER A 23 -8.18 1.43 11.01
CA SER A 23 -7.23 0.31 10.83
C SER A 23 -6.06 0.62 9.88
N CYS A 24 -6.05 1.82 9.29
CA CYS A 24 -4.96 2.28 8.41
C CYS A 24 -3.82 2.98 9.17
N GLU A 25 -3.84 2.98 10.50
CA GLU A 25 -2.90 3.75 11.33
C GLU A 25 -1.45 3.20 11.27
N ASP A 26 -1.24 1.95 10.85
CA ASP A 26 0.08 1.31 10.73
C ASP A 26 0.31 0.61 9.37
N ALA A 27 0.22 1.38 8.28
CA ALA A 27 0.68 0.94 6.96
C ALA A 27 2.12 1.42 6.70
N ASP A 28 3.07 0.50 6.47
CA ASP A 28 4.45 0.83 6.08
C ASP A 28 4.79 0.33 4.68
N ILE A 29 5.48 1.17 3.91
CA ILE A 29 6.01 0.83 2.60
C ILE A 29 7.53 0.86 2.66
N PHE A 30 8.16 -0.23 2.25
CA PHE A 30 9.61 -0.36 2.20
C PHE A 30 10.05 -1.03 0.89
N GLN A 31 11.32 -0.86 0.53
CA GLN A 31 11.90 -1.50 -0.64
C GLN A 31 12.98 -2.47 -0.17
N ASP A 32 12.91 -3.70 -0.67
CA ASP A 32 13.87 -4.76 -0.41
C ASP A 32 14.45 -5.30 -1.73
N GLU A 33 15.28 -6.34 -1.69
CA GLU A 33 15.97 -6.92 -2.85
C GLU A 33 14.99 -7.41 -3.94
N ASP A 34 13.79 -7.81 -3.52
CA ASP A 34 12.72 -8.29 -4.41
C ASP A 34 11.87 -7.15 -5.00
N GLY A 35 11.89 -5.95 -4.40
CA GLY A 35 11.09 -4.80 -4.83
C GLY A 35 10.41 -4.05 -3.68
N TRP A 36 9.44 -3.22 -4.03
CA TRP A 36 8.57 -2.52 -3.09
C TRP A 36 7.64 -3.50 -2.39
N LYS A 37 7.47 -3.32 -1.10
CA LYS A 37 6.57 -4.09 -0.26
C LYS A 37 5.72 -3.18 0.61
N LEU A 38 4.52 -3.68 0.91
CA LEU A 38 3.51 -3.02 1.71
C LEU A 38 3.19 -3.89 2.92
N ASN A 39 3.59 -3.43 4.10
CA ASN A 39 3.20 -4.03 5.35
C ASN A 39 1.95 -3.31 5.87
N LEU A 40 0.91 -4.07 6.14
CA LEU A 40 -0.33 -3.56 6.68
C LEU A 40 -0.60 -4.27 8.00
N GLU A 41 -0.77 -3.49 9.06
CA GLU A 41 -1.06 -4.04 10.38
C GLU A 41 -2.31 -4.94 10.32
N GLY A 42 -2.20 -6.13 10.90
CA GLY A 42 -3.22 -7.17 10.82
C GLY A 42 -3.01 -8.22 9.73
N PHE A 43 -2.08 -8.01 8.79
CA PHE A 43 -1.66 -9.02 7.82
C PHE A 43 -0.36 -9.69 8.25
N MET A 44 -0.29 -11.01 8.03
CA MET A 44 0.82 -11.85 8.53
C MET A 44 2.12 -11.67 7.73
N GLU A 45 2.04 -11.21 6.48
CA GLU A 45 3.18 -11.03 5.58
C GLU A 45 3.06 -9.72 4.78
N PRO A 46 4.19 -9.08 4.44
CA PRO A 46 4.20 -7.88 3.60
C PRO A 46 3.88 -8.22 2.14
N TRP A 47 3.01 -7.42 1.54
CA TRP A 47 2.48 -7.63 0.19
C TRP A 47 3.44 -7.07 -0.85
N ASN A 48 3.66 -7.80 -1.94
CA ASN A 48 4.59 -7.37 -2.99
C ASN A 48 3.95 -6.35 -3.92
N LEU A 49 4.52 -5.16 -3.98
CA LEU A 49 4.05 -4.09 -4.85
C LEU A 49 4.72 -4.12 -6.23
N GLY A 50 5.88 -4.77 -6.36
CA GLY A 50 6.67 -4.83 -7.60
C GLY A 50 7.95 -4.02 -7.53
N LYS A 51 8.76 -4.04 -8.59
CA LYS A 51 10.15 -3.53 -8.55
C LYS A 51 10.26 -2.04 -8.82
N THR A 52 9.32 -1.49 -9.59
CA THR A 52 9.31 -0.09 -9.98
C THR A 52 8.19 0.69 -9.28
N LEU A 53 8.33 2.02 -9.23
CA LEU A 53 7.30 2.91 -8.70
C LEU A 53 5.95 2.73 -9.42
N THR A 54 5.98 2.53 -10.74
CA THR A 54 4.78 2.35 -11.56
C THR A 54 4.04 1.07 -11.22
N GLU A 55 4.76 -0.06 -11.12
CA GLU A 55 4.19 -1.33 -10.68
C GLU A 55 3.59 -1.19 -9.28
N ALA A 56 4.34 -0.57 -8.36
CA ALA A 56 3.91 -0.42 -6.99
C ALA A 56 2.61 0.40 -6.84
N ARG A 57 2.47 1.46 -7.64
CA ARG A 57 1.21 2.24 -7.70
C ARG A 57 0.04 1.43 -8.22
N GLN A 58 0.26 0.59 -9.23
CA GLN A 58 -0.78 -0.25 -9.80
C GLN A 58 -1.24 -1.29 -8.78
N SER A 59 -0.30 -2.00 -8.15
CA SER A 59 -0.57 -3.00 -7.12
C SER A 59 -1.35 -2.43 -5.93
N ILE A 60 -0.99 -1.24 -5.43
CA ILE A 60 -1.74 -0.56 -4.35
C ILE A 60 -3.21 -0.36 -4.72
N ARG A 61 -3.50 0.08 -5.95
CA ARG A 61 -4.88 0.30 -6.43
C ARG A 61 -5.64 -1.00 -6.60
N GLU A 62 -4.98 -2.05 -7.08
CA GLU A 62 -5.59 -3.38 -7.20
C GLU A 62 -5.95 -3.95 -5.83
N TYR A 63 -5.04 -3.84 -4.85
CA TYR A 63 -5.30 -4.29 -3.48
C TYR A 63 -6.48 -3.53 -2.86
N ALA A 64 -6.52 -2.21 -2.99
CA ALA A 64 -7.67 -1.42 -2.54
C ALA A 64 -8.99 -1.93 -3.18
N SER A 65 -9.01 -2.14 -4.50
CA SER A 65 -10.19 -2.67 -5.21
C SER A 65 -10.59 -4.09 -4.79
N MET A 66 -9.69 -4.86 -4.19
CA MET A 66 -9.99 -6.19 -3.63
C MET A 66 -10.60 -6.12 -2.22
N GLY A 67 -10.82 -4.92 -1.67
CA GLY A 67 -11.41 -4.71 -0.35
C GLY A 67 -10.38 -4.54 0.76
N PHE A 68 -9.18 -4.04 0.44
CA PHE A 68 -8.21 -3.68 1.47
C PHE A 68 -8.80 -2.59 2.38
N GLY A 69 -9.15 -2.95 3.62
CA GLY A 69 -9.73 -2.02 4.61
C GLY A 69 -11.26 -2.06 4.79
N LEU A 70 -11.97 -2.99 4.11
CA LEU A 70 -13.41 -3.21 4.30
C LEU A 70 -13.67 -4.55 5.01
N HIS A 71 -13.67 -4.53 6.35
CA HIS A 71 -14.48 -5.47 7.14
C HIS A 71 -15.24 -4.71 8.22
#